data_AF-A0A4U5TRQ9-F1
#
_entry.id   AF-A0A4U5TRQ9-F1
#
_cell.length_a   1.000
_cell.length_b   1.000
_cell.length_c   1.000
_cell.angle_alpha   90.00
_cell.angle_beta   90.00
_cell.angle_gamma   90.00
#
_symmetry.space_group_name_H-M   'P 1'
#
loop_
_entity.id
_entity.type
_entity.pdbx_description
1 polymer ?
#
loop_
_entity_poly.entity_id
_entity_poly.type
_entity_poly.pdbx_seq_one_letter_code
_entity_poly.pdbx_strand_id
1 'polypeptide(L)'
;MFTKVISHKGFWRSVTFLSVMFIIVYNLVDWGMAFNFDVSDFLNERFKSEKLLQFIFANILSGFVYGFIISFFKFRNKLKKSSQSQKLNE
;
A
#
# COMPACT_ATOMS: atom_id res chain seq x y z
N MET A 1 19.44 -8.36 -8.01
CA MET A 1 19.06 -7.48 -6.87
C MET A 1 17.56 -7.53 -6.58
N PHE A 2 16.69 -7.39 -7.59
CA PHE A 2 15.23 -7.39 -7.44
C PHE A 2 14.69 -8.63 -6.72
N THR A 3 15.06 -9.84 -7.18
CA THR A 3 14.65 -11.12 -6.56
C THR A 3 15.04 -11.19 -5.08
N LYS A 4 16.22 -10.68 -4.71
CA LYS A 4 16.71 -10.67 -3.32
C LYS A 4 15.86 -9.77 -2.41
N VAL A 5 15.25 -8.72 -2.96
CA VAL A 5 14.34 -7.81 -2.25
C VAL A 5 12.98 -8.48 -2.05
N ILE A 6 12.38 -9.00 -3.12
CA ILE A 6 11.03 -9.58 -3.08
C ILE A 6 10.96 -10.93 -2.34
N SER A 7 12.07 -11.69 -2.31
CA SER A 7 12.18 -12.95 -1.57
C SER A 7 12.48 -12.75 -0.08
N HIS A 8 12.68 -11.50 0.37
CA HIS A 8 12.90 -11.24 1.79
C HIS A 8 11.59 -11.47 2.57
N LYS A 9 11.61 -12.32 3.62
CA LYS A 9 10.41 -12.73 4.39
C LYS A 9 9.56 -11.55 4.91
N GLY A 10 10.20 -10.43 5.24
CA GLY A 10 9.53 -9.20 5.69
C GLY A 10 9.00 -8.26 4.59
N PHE A 11 9.33 -8.51 3.32
CA PHE A 11 8.94 -7.65 2.20
C PHE A 11 7.43 -7.68 2.01
N TRP A 12 6.85 -8.84 1.75
CA TRP A 12 5.41 -9.00 1.52
C TRP A 12 4.56 -8.54 2.71
N ARG A 13 5.02 -8.79 3.95
CA ARG A 13 4.35 -8.26 5.15
C ARG A 13 4.31 -6.73 5.17
N SER A 14 5.37 -6.07 4.71
CA SER A 14 5.42 -4.61 4.62
C SER A 14 4.55 -4.08 3.49
N VAL A 15 4.52 -4.77 2.34
CA VAL A 15 3.63 -4.43 1.22
C VAL A 15 2.17 -4.49 1.68
N THR A 16 1.73 -5.62 2.26
CA THR A 16 0.36 -5.79 2.73
C THR A 16 -0.01 -4.76 3.79
N PHE A 17 0.86 -4.51 4.78
CA PHE A 17 0.60 -3.51 5.81
C PHE A 17 0.43 -2.10 5.23
N LEU A 18 1.30 -1.70 4.30
CA LEU A 18 1.26 -0.38 3.69
C LEU A 18 0.05 -0.23 2.76
N SER A 19 -0.31 -1.27 2.00
CA SER A 19 -1.50 -1.29 1.16
C SER A 19 -2.78 -1.16 1.99
N VAL A 20 -2.90 -1.90 3.10
CA VAL A 20 -4.07 -1.81 4.00
C VAL A 20 -4.19 -0.41 4.60
N MET A 21 -3.08 0.17 5.09
CA MET A 21 -3.09 1.54 5.60
C MET A 21 -3.50 2.56 4.54
N PHE A 22 -3.03 2.39 3.31
CA PHE A 22 -3.39 3.28 2.21
C PHE A 22 -4.88 3.23 1.89
N ILE A 23 -5.46 2.02 1.85
CA ILE A 23 -6.91 1.84 1.64
C ILE A 23 -7.70 2.55 2.75
N ILE A 24 -7.31 2.37 4.02
CA ILE A 24 -7.97 3.01 5.16
C ILE A 24 -7.95 4.54 5.02
N VAL A 25 -6.77 5.13 4.75
CA VAL A 25 -6.63 6.58 4.59
C VAL A 25 -7.43 7.09 3.40
N TYR A 26 -7.37 6.41 2.26
CA TYR A 26 -8.13 6.80 1.08
C TYR A 26 -9.63 6.79 1.36
N ASN A 27 -10.13 5.77 2.06
CA ASN A 27 -11.53 5.68 2.43
C ASN A 27 -11.97 6.79 3.39
N LEU A 28 -11.12 7.13 4.37
CA LEU A 28 -11.36 8.24 5.30
C LEU A 28 -11.41 9.59 4.57
N VAL A 29 -10.48 9.82 3.64
CA VAL A 29 -10.39 11.05 2.84
C VAL A 29 -11.61 11.18 1.92
N ASP A 30 -11.99 10.09 1.25
CA ASP A 30 -13.16 10.03 0.36
C ASP A 30 -14.46 10.26 1.14
N TRP A 31 -14.60 9.65 2.33
CA TRP A 31 -15.75 9.85 3.21
C TRP A 31 -15.89 11.31 3.68
N GLY A 32 -14.78 11.93 4.07
CA GLY A 32 -14.77 13.34 4.48
C GLY A 32 -15.04 14.32 3.34
N MET A 33 -14.45 14.10 2.16
CA MET A 33 -14.58 15.03 1.02
C MET A 33 -15.87 14.85 0.22
N ALA A 34 -16.27 13.62 -0.08
CA ALA A 34 -17.40 13.37 -0.98
C ALA A 34 -18.75 13.32 -0.22
N PHE A 35 -18.74 12.97 1.06
CA PHE A 35 -19.96 12.69 1.82
C PHE A 35 -20.09 13.50 3.11
N ASN A 36 -19.24 14.50 3.38
CA ASN A 36 -19.28 15.33 4.60
C ASN A 36 -19.36 14.51 5.91
N PHE A 37 -18.68 13.36 5.97
CA PHE A 37 -18.76 12.41 7.09
C PHE A 37 -20.14 11.74 7.30
N ASP A 38 -21.03 11.77 6.31
CA ASP A 38 -22.28 11.01 6.37
C ASP A 38 -22.04 9.55 5.95
N VAL A 39 -22.14 8.64 6.92
CA VAL A 39 -21.92 7.20 6.70
C VAL A 39 -23.05 6.59 5.86
N SER A 40 -24.25 7.17 5.95
CA SER A 40 -25.48 6.64 5.36
C SER A 40 -25.45 6.77 3.83
N ASP A 41 -25.04 7.95 3.35
CA ASP A 41 -24.89 8.24 1.93
C ASP A 41 -23.65 7.54 1.35
N PHE A 42 -22.55 7.50 2.11
CA PHE A 42 -21.34 6.78 1.70
C PHE A 42 -21.62 5.30 1.40
N LEU A 43 -22.40 4.62 2.26
CA LEU A 43 -22.77 3.23 2.04
C LEU A 43 -23.76 3.09 0.88
N ASN A 44 -24.80 3.92 0.79
CA ASN A 44 -25.78 3.82 -0.30
C ASN A 44 -25.18 4.11 -1.69
N GLU A 45 -24.31 5.10 -1.81
CA GLU A 45 -23.66 5.48 -3.05
C GLU A 45 -22.65 4.41 -3.49
N ARG A 46 -21.87 3.89 -2.53
CA ARG A 46 -20.89 2.85 -2.81
C ARG A 46 -21.49 1.46 -2.93
N PHE A 47 -22.73 1.18 -2.56
CA PHE A 47 -23.35 -0.11 -2.89
C PHE A 47 -24.06 -0.12 -4.24
N LYS A 48 -24.07 1.01 -4.98
CA LYS A 48 -24.54 1.06 -6.37
C LYS A 48 -23.47 0.48 -7.32
N SER A 49 -23.78 -0.68 -7.90
CA SER A 49 -22.86 -1.56 -8.64
C SER A 49 -22.01 -0.93 -9.76
N GLU A 50 -22.44 0.17 -10.38
CA GLU A 50 -21.75 0.68 -11.58
C GLU A 50 -20.38 1.30 -11.30
N LYS A 51 -20.16 1.89 -10.11
CA LYS A 51 -18.86 2.52 -9.75
C LYS A 51 -18.05 1.73 -8.73
N LEU A 52 -18.65 0.69 -8.16
CA LEU A 52 -18.01 -0.16 -7.15
C LEU A 52 -16.75 -0.84 -7.64
N LEU A 53 -16.82 -1.46 -8.81
CA LEU A 53 -15.68 -2.19 -9.37
C LEU A 53 -14.54 -1.21 -9.66
N GLN A 54 -14.81 -0.08 -10.30
CA GLN A 54 -13.79 0.93 -10.56
C GLN A 54 -13.17 1.46 -9.26
N PHE A 55 -13.98 1.66 -8.23
CA PHE A 55 -13.52 2.07 -6.91
C PHE A 55 -12.62 1.02 -6.25
N ILE A 56 -13.04 -0.25 -6.24
CA ILE A 56 -12.27 -1.37 -5.67
C ILE A 56 -10.96 -1.56 -6.43
N PHE A 57 -11.00 -1.55 -7.77
CA PHE A 57 -9.80 -1.65 -8.60
C PHE A 57 -8.87 -0.47 -8.35
N ALA A 58 -9.38 0.77 -8.30
CA ALA A 58 -8.56 1.94 -8.00
C ALA A 58 -7.90 1.83 -6.60
N ASN A 59 -8.62 1.37 -5.59
CA ASN A 59 -8.11 1.22 -4.22
C ASN A 59 -7.07 0.12 -4.11
N ILE A 60 -7.37 -1.07 -4.63
CA ILE A 60 -6.47 -2.21 -4.56
C ILE A 60 -5.23 -1.95 -5.41
N LEU A 61 -5.40 -1.42 -6.63
CA LEU A 61 -4.27 -1.19 -7.53
C LEU A 61 -3.38 -0.05 -7.02
N SER A 62 -3.95 1.07 -6.56
CA SER A 62 -3.15 2.19 -6.01
C SER A 62 -2.46 1.81 -4.71
N GLY A 63 -3.18 1.16 -3.78
CA GLY A 63 -2.62 0.69 -2.51
C GLY A 63 -1.55 -0.36 -2.71
N PHE A 64 -1.73 -1.28 -3.67
CA PHE A 64 -0.73 -2.29 -4.00
C PHE A 64 0.50 -1.68 -4.66
N VAL A 65 0.33 -0.83 -5.69
CA VAL A 65 1.45 -0.18 -6.39
C VAL A 65 2.27 0.68 -5.43
N TYR A 66 1.62 1.52 -4.64
CA TYR A 66 2.30 2.36 -3.65
C TYR A 66 2.98 1.51 -2.56
N GLY A 67 2.27 0.52 -2.01
CA GLY A 67 2.79 -0.42 -1.02
C GLY A 67 4.02 -1.18 -1.53
N PHE A 68 3.99 -1.61 -2.78
CA PHE A 68 5.06 -2.33 -3.45
C PHE A 68 6.28 -1.45 -3.70
N ILE A 69 6.10 -0.25 -4.28
CA ILE A 69 7.21 0.67 -4.59
C ILE A 69 7.93 1.09 -3.30
N ILE A 70 7.20 1.57 -2.30
CA ILE A 70 7.80 2.04 -1.04
C ILE A 70 8.54 0.89 -0.34
N SER A 71 7.91 -0.28 -0.23
CA SER A 71 8.55 -1.45 0.37
C SER A 71 9.78 -1.89 -0.42
N PHE A 72 9.73 -1.82 -1.74
CA PHE A 72 10.84 -2.23 -2.61
C PHE A 72 12.07 -1.35 -2.36
N PHE A 73 11.91 -0.03 -2.36
CA PHE A 73 13.01 0.89 -2.06
C PHE A 73 13.51 0.73 -0.63
N LYS A 74 12.62 0.56 0.36
CA LYS A 74 12.96 0.33 1.76
C LYS A 74 13.86 -0.91 1.93
N PHE A 75 13.47 -2.04 1.37
CA PHE A 75 14.22 -3.29 1.48
C PHE A 75 15.48 -3.29 0.62
N ARG A 76 15.46 -2.65 -0.56
CA ARG A 76 16.65 -2.43 -1.38
C ARG A 76 17.72 -1.66 -0.62
N ASN A 77 17.35 -0.56 0.04
CA ASN A 77 18.27 0.23 0.85
C ASN A 77 18.77 -0.54 2.06
N LYS A 78 17.91 -1.31 2.72
CA LYS A 78 18.29 -2.16 3.86
C LYS A 78 19.35 -3.19 3.47
N LEU A 79 19.15 -3.90 2.35
CA LEU A 79 20.10 -4.90 1.85
C LEU A 79 21.42 -4.27 1.38
N LYS A 80 21.37 -3.08 0.77
CA LYS A 80 22.58 -2.34 0.38
C LYS A 80 23.42 -1.94 1.60
N LYS A 81 22.77 -1.43 2.66
CA LYS A 81 23.44 -1.07 3.92
C LYS A 81 24.04 -2.29 4.61
N SER A 82 23.32 -3.41 4.71
CA SER A 82 23.85 -4.62 5.36
C SER A 82 25.08 -5.18 4.64
N SER A 83 25.10 -5.17 3.31
CA SER A 83 26.27 -5.63 2.54
C SER A 83 27.47 -4.69 2.65
N GLN A 84 27.24 -3.39 2.88
CA GLN A 84 28.32 -2.41 3.06
C GLN A 84 28.91 -2.47 4.48
N SER A 85 28.08 -2.67 5.50
CA SER A 85 28.55 -2.83 6.89
C SER A 85 29.36 -4.10 7.10
N GLN A 86 29.08 -5.20 6.39
CA GLN A 86 29.88 -6.42 6.49
C GLN A 86 31.30 -6.23 5.96
N LYS A 87 31.49 -5.49 4.87
CA LYS A 87 32.81 -5.21 4.27
C LYS A 87 33.70 -4.26 5.09
N LEU A 88 33.14 -3.56 6.07
CA LEU A 88 33.90 -2.63 6.92
C LEU A 88 34.46 -3.31 8.19
N ASN A 89 33.97 -4.52 8.48
CA ASN A 89 34.33 -5.31 9.67
C ASN A 89 35.18 -6.55 9.33
N GLU A 90 35.56 -6.70 8.06
CA GLU A 90 36.57 -7.65 7.54
C GLU A 90 37.83 -6.87 7.17
#